data_AF-A0AAD6G6X8-F1
#
_entry.id   AF-A0AAD6G6X8-F1
#
_cell.length_a   1.000
_cell.length_b   1.000
_cell.length_c   1.000
_cell.angle_alpha   90.00
_cell.angle_beta   90.00
_cell.angle_gamma   90.00
#
_symmetry.space_group_name_H-M   'P 1'
#
loop_
_entity.id
_entity.type
_entity.pdbx_description
1 polymer ?
#
loop_
_entity_poly.entity_id
_entity_poly.type
_entity_poly.pdbx_seq_one_letter_code
_entity_poly.pdbx_strand_id
1 'polypeptide(L)'
;MSFGFSIGDFLAVIQLTNKIRKEFVGAPDQFKAICDAVRNLSFVVQDVEIEVSNKDLDQKQQAELEDIAKSCRNALRELESMIDKYGDLGPTRDTRGSIVRRTWKRLKWEPSEIHELRQRIISNIALLDAFNGRITRSSIRNLVQHQDDQKRQEILNWLFPLDYSAQQSDNIARRQPGTGEWLLDSPEFKS
;
A
#
# COMPACT_ATOMS: atom_id res chain seq x y z
N MET A 1 -3.62 20.46 -9.60
CA MET A 1 -4.01 20.32 -8.18
C MET A 1 -4.21 18.84 -7.90
N SER A 2 -3.35 18.26 -7.07
CA SER A 2 -3.44 16.89 -6.58
C SER A 2 -2.52 16.77 -5.36
N PHE A 3 -3.01 17.14 -4.18
CA PHE A 3 -2.41 16.70 -2.92
C PHE A 3 -3.14 15.41 -2.50
N GLY A 4 -2.97 14.36 -3.30
CA GLY A 4 -3.34 12.99 -2.93
C GLY A 4 -2.10 12.33 -2.32
N PHE A 5 -2.30 11.55 -1.25
CA PHE A 5 -1.34 10.67 -0.56
C PHE A 5 0.16 10.97 -0.79
N SER A 6 0.81 11.56 0.22
CA SER A 6 2.27 11.71 0.23
C SER A 6 2.91 10.52 0.95
N ILE A 7 4.04 10.01 0.43
CA ILE A 7 4.98 9.11 1.14
C ILE A 7 5.23 9.59 2.59
N GLY A 8 5.15 10.91 2.83
CA GLY A 8 5.23 11.51 4.16
C GLY A 8 4.22 10.99 5.19
N ASP A 9 3.05 10.47 4.78
CA ASP A 9 2.07 9.88 5.69
C ASP A 9 2.56 8.54 6.27
N PHE A 10 3.24 7.72 5.47
CA PHE A 10 3.87 6.50 5.97
C PHE A 10 5.11 6.80 6.79
N LEU A 11 5.89 7.81 6.41
CA LEU A 11 6.99 8.27 7.24
C LEU A 11 6.50 8.69 8.64
N ALA A 12 5.35 9.36 8.73
CA ALA A 12 4.73 9.71 10.01
C ALA A 12 4.30 8.46 10.81
N VAL A 13 3.74 7.44 10.16
CA VAL A 13 3.41 6.15 10.80
C VAL A 13 4.69 5.46 11.31
N ILE A 14 5.75 5.41 10.50
CA ILE A 14 7.04 4.80 10.85
C ILE A 14 7.67 5.53 12.04
N GLN A 15 7.67 6.86 12.03
CA GLN A 15 8.18 7.68 13.13
C GLN A 15 7.42 7.42 14.44
N LEU A 16 6.08 7.39 14.37
CA LEU A 16 5.24 7.14 15.54
C LEU A 16 5.44 5.73 16.09
N THR A 17 5.51 4.74 15.21
CA THR A 17 5.80 3.33 15.56
C THR A 17 7.15 3.20 16.27
N ASN A 18 8.18 3.89 15.77
CA ASN A 18 9.51 3.91 16.38
C ASN A 18 9.54 4.63 17.73
N LYS A 19 8.76 5.70 17.89
CA LYS A 19 8.62 6.39 19.19
C LYS A 19 8.00 5.45 20.22
N ILE A 20 6.84 4.87 19.90
CA ILE A 20 6.11 3.95 20.77
C ILE A 20 7.01 2.76 21.16
N ARG A 21 7.73 2.18 20.19
CA ARG A 21 8.66 1.07 20.47
C ARG A 21 9.74 1.44 21.49
N LYS A 22 10.26 2.67 21.49
CA LYS A 22 11.24 3.15 22.49
C LYS A 22 10.62 3.26 23.88
N GLU A 23 9.36 3.67 23.96
CA GLU A 23 8.64 3.80 25.23
C GLU A 23 8.34 2.43 25.86
N PHE A 24 8.09 1.41 25.04
CA PHE A 24 7.90 0.03 25.48
C PHE A 24 9.18 -0.70 25.91
N VAL A 25 10.36 -0.08 25.84
CA VAL A 25 11.61 -0.71 26.29
C VAL A 25 11.56 -0.98 27.79
N GLY A 26 11.55 -2.26 28.17
CA GLY A 26 11.44 -2.69 29.57
C GLY A 26 10.01 -2.78 30.10
N ALA A 27 9.01 -2.79 29.21
CA ALA A 27 7.63 -3.10 29.55
C ALA A 27 7.48 -4.55 30.06
N PRO A 28 6.56 -4.81 31.02
CA PRO A 28 6.23 -6.15 31.47
C PRO A 28 5.72 -7.04 30.32
N ASP A 29 5.86 -8.36 30.50
CA ASP A 29 5.47 -9.36 29.49
C ASP A 29 4.01 -9.26 29.04
N GLN A 30 3.12 -8.74 29.89
CA GLN A 30 1.71 -8.52 29.55
C GLN A 30 1.51 -7.58 28.34
N PHE A 31 2.47 -6.71 28.04
CA PHE A 31 2.43 -5.79 26.88
C PHE A 31 3.19 -6.34 25.67
N LYS A 32 3.84 -7.49 25.78
CA LYS A 32 4.66 -8.05 24.70
C LYS A 32 3.87 -8.22 23.40
N ALA A 33 2.62 -8.70 23.49
CA ALA A 33 1.79 -8.92 22.32
C ALA A 33 1.46 -7.64 21.54
N ILE A 34 1.23 -6.51 22.22
CA ILE A 34 1.00 -5.23 21.53
C ILE A 34 2.31 -4.64 21.01
N CYS A 35 3.42 -4.82 21.73
CA CYS A 35 4.75 -4.43 21.25
C CYS A 35 5.14 -5.15 19.96
N ASP A 36 4.90 -6.46 19.90
CA ASP A 36 5.18 -7.29 18.73
C ASP A 36 4.28 -6.87 17.56
N ALA A 37 3.00 -6.56 17.81
CA ALA A 37 2.10 -6.04 16.78
C ALA A 37 2.57 -4.69 16.22
N VAL A 38 2.95 -3.73 17.09
CA VAL A 38 3.52 -2.42 16.69
C VAL A 38 4.81 -2.61 15.89
N ARG A 39 5.68 -3.53 16.31
CA ARG A 39 6.92 -3.86 15.59
C ARG A 39 6.61 -4.42 14.20
N ASN A 40 5.67 -5.34 14.08
CA ASN A 40 5.29 -5.93 12.79
C ASN A 40 4.67 -4.88 11.87
N LEU A 41 3.86 -3.97 12.41
CA LEU A 41 3.35 -2.82 11.66
C LEU A 41 4.49 -1.97 11.08
N SER A 42 5.57 -1.75 11.85
CA SER A 42 6.74 -1.03 11.33
C SER A 42 7.34 -1.69 10.10
N PHE A 43 7.46 -3.01 10.10
CA PHE A 43 8.05 -3.75 8.97
C PHE A 43 7.17 -3.65 7.74
N VAL A 44 5.87 -3.95 7.90
CA VAL A 44 4.94 -3.95 6.78
C VAL A 44 4.74 -2.56 6.18
N VAL A 45 4.68 -1.51 7.00
CA VAL A 45 4.59 -0.13 6.50
C VAL A 45 5.85 0.25 5.71
N GLN A 46 7.03 -0.17 6.15
CA GLN A 46 8.28 0.09 5.44
C GLN A 46 8.35 -0.69 4.12
N ASP A 47 7.92 -1.95 4.11
CA ASP A 47 7.86 -2.75 2.89
C ASP A 47 6.91 -2.12 1.86
N VAL A 48 5.73 -1.68 2.31
CA VAL A 48 4.76 -0.98 1.44
C VAL A 48 5.30 0.36 0.95
N GLU A 49 6.00 1.13 1.79
CA GLU A 49 6.65 2.39 1.38
C GLU A 49 7.65 2.15 0.24
N ILE A 50 8.50 1.13 0.36
CA ILE A 50 9.51 0.79 -0.66
C ILE A 50 8.84 0.39 -1.98
N GLU A 51 7.80 -0.43 -1.92
CA GLU A 51 7.08 -0.91 -3.10
C GLU A 51 6.29 0.20 -3.81
N VAL A 52 5.66 1.09 -3.06
CA VAL A 52 4.87 2.20 -3.61
C VAL A 52 5.76 3.32 -4.15
N SER A 53 6.95 3.53 -3.60
CA SER A 53 7.85 4.62 -4.02
C SER A 53 8.25 4.59 -5.49
N ASN A 54 8.20 3.42 -6.13
CA ASN A 54 8.60 3.22 -7.52
C ASN A 54 7.42 2.95 -8.47
N LYS A 55 6.17 3.11 -8.02
CA LYS A 55 4.97 2.75 -8.79
C LYS A 55 3.98 3.90 -8.90
N ASP A 56 3.43 4.07 -10.10
CA ASP A 56 2.27 4.93 -10.31
C ASP A 56 1.00 4.21 -9.83
N LEU A 57 0.49 4.66 -8.69
CA LEU A 57 -0.79 4.17 -8.16
C LEU A 57 -1.96 4.86 -8.85
N ASP A 58 -3.03 4.11 -9.10
CA ASP A 58 -4.29 4.71 -9.54
C ASP A 58 -4.99 5.47 -8.38
N GLN A 59 -5.96 6.32 -8.71
CA GLN A 59 -6.67 7.13 -7.71
C GLN A 59 -7.35 6.29 -6.61
N LYS A 60 -7.81 5.08 -6.95
CA LYS A 60 -8.50 4.18 -6.02
C LYS A 60 -7.50 3.52 -5.07
N GLN A 61 -6.37 3.05 -5.58
CA GLN A 61 -5.27 2.51 -4.80
C GLN A 61 -4.70 3.56 -3.85
N GLN A 62 -4.57 4.79 -4.33
CA GLN A 62 -4.11 5.92 -3.54
C GLN A 62 -5.06 6.23 -2.37
N ALA A 63 -6.37 6.28 -2.64
CA ALA A 63 -7.38 6.51 -1.60
C ALA A 63 -7.42 5.37 -0.57
N GLU A 64 -7.37 4.12 -1.02
CA GLU A 64 -7.35 2.95 -0.13
C GLU A 64 -6.12 2.97 0.79
N LEU A 65 -4.95 3.30 0.23
CA LEU A 65 -3.71 3.41 0.99
C LEU A 65 -3.75 4.55 2.01
N GLU A 66 -4.36 5.68 1.64
CA GLU A 66 -4.55 6.82 2.53
C GLU A 66 -5.45 6.46 3.73
N ASP A 67 -6.53 5.73 3.49
CA ASP A 67 -7.45 5.28 4.53
C ASP A 67 -6.77 4.27 5.48
N ILE A 68 -5.99 3.35 4.94
CA ILE A 68 -5.20 2.41 5.76
C ILE A 68 -4.16 3.18 6.59
N ALA A 69 -3.42 4.12 6.00
CA ALA A 69 -2.44 4.94 6.72
C ALA A 69 -3.08 5.81 7.82
N LYS A 70 -4.25 6.39 7.57
CA LYS A 70 -5.05 7.10 8.58
C LYS A 70 -5.46 6.17 9.72
N SER A 71 -5.96 4.97 9.40
CA SER A 71 -6.32 3.96 10.41
C SER A 71 -5.11 3.58 11.28
N CYS A 72 -3.93 3.35 10.67
CA CYS A 72 -2.69 3.09 11.38
C CYS A 72 -2.34 4.23 12.34
N ARG A 73 -2.34 5.48 11.85
CA ARG A 73 -2.03 6.67 12.67
C ARG A 73 -2.99 6.81 13.85
N ASN A 74 -4.29 6.60 13.63
CA ASN A 74 -5.29 6.72 14.69
C ASN A 74 -5.07 5.67 15.78
N ALA A 75 -4.86 4.40 15.41
CA ALA A 75 -4.57 3.33 16.36
C ALA A 75 -3.28 3.58 17.16
N LEU A 76 -2.22 4.06 16.50
CA LEU A 76 -0.95 4.38 17.15
C LEU A 76 -1.04 5.63 18.05
N ARG A 77 -1.77 6.67 17.66
CA ARG A 77 -1.99 7.87 18.49
C ARG A 77 -2.82 7.57 19.73
N GLU A 78 -3.79 6.68 19.60
CA GLU A 78 -4.58 6.22 20.73
C GLU A 78 -3.74 5.40 21.71
N LEU A 79 -2.84 4.55 21.18
CA LEU A 79 -1.85 3.85 21.99
C LEU A 79 -0.90 4.83 22.69
N GLU A 80 -0.39 5.83 21.97
CA GLU A 80 0.46 6.89 22.52
C GLU A 80 -0.27 7.68 23.62
N SER A 81 -1.52 8.08 23.39
CA SER A 81 -2.35 8.76 24.39
C SER A 81 -2.56 7.91 25.65
N MET A 82 -2.74 6.60 25.50
CA MET A 82 -2.79 5.66 26.62
C MET A 82 -1.45 5.43 27.30
N ILE A 83 -0.31 5.69 26.65
CA ILE A 83 0.99 5.68 27.32
C ILE A 83 1.16 6.97 28.11
N ASP A 84 0.86 8.12 27.50
CA ASP A 84 1.02 9.46 28.09
C ASP A 84 0.11 9.66 29.32
N LYS A 85 -1.18 9.32 29.22
CA LYS A 85 -2.18 9.48 30.29
C LYS A 85 -1.75 8.83 31.61
N TYR A 86 -0.98 7.74 31.53
CA TYR A 86 -0.52 7.01 32.70
C TYR A 86 0.96 7.25 33.02
N GLY A 87 1.70 7.90 32.12
CA GLY A 87 3.06 8.41 32.35
C GLY A 87 3.10 9.62 33.28
N ASP A 88 2.10 10.51 33.21
CA ASP A 88 2.02 11.75 34.00
C ASP A 88 1.64 11.56 35.49
N LEU A 89 1.29 10.34 35.91
CA LEU A 89 1.00 10.02 37.32
C LEU A 89 2.27 9.79 38.18
N GLY A 90 3.45 10.19 37.68
CA GLY A 90 4.75 10.09 38.35
C GLY A 90 5.41 11.45 38.61
N PRO A 91 6.15 11.63 39.72
CA PRO A 91 6.81 12.90 40.00
C PRO A 91 7.93 13.16 38.98
N THR A 92 8.05 14.43 38.63
CA THR A 92 8.90 15.00 37.59
C THR A 92 10.40 14.82 37.85
N ARG A 93 11.08 14.58 36.72
CA ARG A 93 12.49 14.87 36.38
C ARG A 93 13.59 14.04 37.06
N ASP A 94 14.48 13.60 36.18
CA ASP A 94 15.84 13.12 36.42
C ASP A 94 16.00 11.69 36.99
N THR A 95 15.68 10.68 36.17
CA THR A 95 16.48 9.45 35.93
C THR A 95 15.75 8.55 34.91
N ARG A 96 16.03 8.72 33.61
CA ARG A 96 15.30 8.11 32.47
C ARG A 96 15.23 6.57 32.44
N GLY A 97 16.04 5.84 33.22
CA GLY A 97 16.09 4.37 33.16
C GLY A 97 15.30 3.61 34.22
N SER A 98 15.18 4.14 35.45
CA SER A 98 14.58 3.41 36.58
C SER A 98 13.09 3.70 36.79
N ILE A 99 12.61 4.83 36.27
CA ILE A 99 11.23 5.32 36.46
C ILE A 99 10.25 4.56 35.55
N VAL A 100 10.64 4.25 34.31
CA VAL A 100 9.80 3.54 33.34
C VAL A 100 9.36 2.16 33.88
N ARG A 101 10.23 1.44 34.58
CA ARG A 101 9.88 0.16 35.23
C ARG A 101 8.88 0.29 36.38
N ARG A 102 8.82 1.44 37.07
CA ARG A 102 7.86 1.68 38.17
C ARG A 102 6.51 2.16 37.64
N THR A 103 6.48 2.94 36.58
CA THR A 103 5.24 3.38 35.92
C THR A 103 4.50 2.19 35.33
N TRP A 104 5.20 1.24 34.70
CA TRP A 104 4.61 -0.02 34.24
C TRP A 104 3.92 -0.83 35.36
N LYS A 105 4.46 -0.83 36.59
CA LYS A 105 3.86 -1.54 37.74
C LYS A 105 2.56 -0.90 38.24
N ARG A 106 2.37 0.39 37.96
CA ARG A 106 1.16 1.16 38.33
C ARG A 106 0.17 1.25 37.17
N LEU A 107 0.58 0.81 35.99
CA LEU A 107 -0.19 0.84 34.77
C LEU A 107 -1.27 -0.24 34.81
N LYS A 108 -2.46 0.13 35.25
CA LYS A 108 -3.64 -0.73 35.22
C LYS A 108 -4.43 -0.44 33.95
N TRP A 109 -3.90 -0.88 32.81
CA TRP A 109 -4.64 -0.86 31.55
C TRP A 109 -5.79 -1.86 31.61
N GLU A 110 -6.94 -1.50 31.08
CA GLU A 110 -8.04 -2.45 30.96
C GLU A 110 -7.68 -3.50 29.91
N PRO A 111 -7.78 -4.81 30.21
CA PRO A 111 -7.41 -5.86 29.25
C PRO A 111 -8.19 -5.79 27.93
N SER A 112 -9.40 -5.24 27.96
CA SER A 112 -10.29 -5.00 26.80
C SER A 112 -9.72 -3.93 25.86
N GLU A 113 -9.34 -2.75 26.37
CA GLU A 113 -8.80 -1.62 25.59
C GLU A 113 -7.49 -2.00 24.88
N ILE A 114 -6.58 -2.69 25.57
CA ILE A 114 -5.35 -3.22 24.98
C ILE A 114 -5.65 -4.19 23.85
N HIS A 115 -6.59 -5.10 24.12
CA HIS A 115 -6.94 -6.13 23.16
C HIS A 115 -7.50 -5.49 21.89
N GLU A 116 -8.44 -4.55 22.04
CA GLU A 116 -9.05 -3.84 20.92
C GLU A 116 -8.02 -3.08 20.09
N LEU A 117 -7.12 -2.33 20.73
CA LEU A 117 -6.04 -1.65 20.02
C LEU A 117 -5.14 -2.63 19.27
N ARG A 118 -4.76 -3.73 19.92
CA ARG A 118 -3.96 -4.77 19.29
C ARG A 118 -4.68 -5.36 18.08
N GLN A 119 -5.99 -5.63 18.18
CA GLN A 119 -6.77 -6.13 17.04
C GLN A 119 -6.81 -5.12 15.90
N ARG A 120 -7.00 -3.82 16.19
CA ARG A 120 -6.97 -2.77 15.16
C ARG A 120 -5.61 -2.70 14.46
N ILE A 121 -4.50 -2.80 15.20
CA ILE A 121 -3.16 -2.86 14.63
C ILE A 121 -2.99 -4.10 13.74
N ILE A 122 -3.42 -5.27 14.21
CA ILE A 122 -3.35 -6.53 13.42
C ILE A 122 -4.19 -6.43 12.14
N SER A 123 -5.39 -5.87 12.23
CA SER A 123 -6.24 -5.66 11.06
C SER A 123 -5.58 -4.71 10.05
N ASN A 124 -4.96 -3.63 10.51
CA ASN A 124 -4.23 -2.72 9.63
C ASN A 124 -3.03 -3.40 8.95
N ILE A 125 -2.28 -4.25 9.67
CA ILE A 125 -1.21 -5.07 9.08
C ILE A 125 -1.76 -5.95 7.97
N ALA A 126 -2.85 -6.67 8.23
CA ALA A 126 -3.47 -7.56 7.23
C ALA A 126 -3.95 -6.79 5.99
N LEU A 127 -4.50 -5.58 6.16
CA LEU A 127 -4.91 -4.72 5.05
C LEU A 127 -3.70 -4.25 4.22
N LEU A 128 -2.61 -3.86 4.87
CA LEU A 128 -1.37 -3.48 4.18
C LEU A 128 -0.75 -4.67 3.42
N ASP A 129 -0.69 -5.86 4.03
CA ASP A 129 -0.21 -7.08 3.37
C ASP A 129 -1.07 -7.46 2.15
N ALA A 130 -2.39 -7.37 2.29
CA ALA A 130 -3.32 -7.64 1.19
C ALA A 130 -3.18 -6.61 0.07
N PHE A 131 -3.02 -5.33 0.41
CA PHE A 131 -2.75 -4.26 -0.55
C PHE A 131 -1.44 -4.54 -1.29
N ASN A 132 -0.34 -4.77 -0.55
CA ASN A 132 0.96 -5.06 -1.13
C ASN A 132 0.90 -6.26 -2.06
N GLY A 133 0.30 -7.36 -1.61
CA GLY A 133 0.14 -8.56 -2.43
C GLY A 133 -0.67 -8.33 -3.70
N ARG A 134 -1.66 -7.42 -3.71
CA ARG A 134 -2.37 -7.04 -4.95
C ARG A 134 -1.48 -6.24 -5.90
N ILE A 135 -0.72 -5.28 -5.37
CA ILE A 135 0.22 -4.46 -6.14
C ILE A 135 1.35 -5.31 -6.74
N THR A 136 1.96 -6.21 -5.97
CA THR A 136 2.99 -7.11 -6.50
C THR A 136 2.43 -8.03 -7.58
N ARG A 137 1.23 -8.58 -7.40
CA ARG A 137 0.57 -9.44 -8.40
C ARG A 137 0.24 -8.70 -9.70
N SER A 138 -0.20 -7.44 -9.63
CA SER A 138 -0.47 -6.66 -10.85
C SER A 138 0.82 -6.37 -11.62
N SER A 139 1.91 -6.01 -10.93
CA SER A 139 3.22 -5.80 -11.55
C SER A 139 3.73 -7.08 -12.23
N ILE A 140 3.67 -8.22 -11.54
CA ILE A 140 4.08 -9.52 -12.12
C ILE A 140 3.23 -9.87 -13.34
N ARG A 141 1.90 -9.67 -13.27
CA ARG A 141 1.01 -9.93 -14.40
C ARG A 141 1.40 -9.09 -15.63
N ASN A 142 1.69 -7.81 -15.45
CA ASN A 142 2.08 -6.92 -16.54
C ASN A 142 3.42 -7.35 -17.17
N LEU A 143 4.39 -7.78 -16.35
CA LEU A 143 5.67 -8.30 -16.83
C LEU A 143 5.50 -9.57 -17.65
N VAL A 144 4.70 -10.53 -17.16
CA VAL A 144 4.41 -11.77 -17.87
C VAL A 144 3.69 -11.48 -19.18
N GLN A 145 2.68 -10.62 -19.16
CA GLN A 145 1.95 -10.23 -20.36
C GLN A 145 2.88 -9.59 -21.40
N HIS A 146 3.76 -8.68 -20.97
CA HIS A 146 4.74 -8.05 -21.87
C HIS A 146 5.68 -9.09 -22.51
N GLN A 147 6.15 -10.05 -21.73
CA GLN A 147 6.99 -11.13 -22.23
C GLN A 147 6.24 -12.02 -23.25
N ASP A 148 4.98 -12.34 -22.98
CA ASP A 148 4.15 -13.12 -23.89
C ASP A 148 3.88 -12.35 -25.19
N ASP A 149 3.62 -11.05 -25.11
CA ASP A 149 3.39 -10.20 -26.28
C ASP A 149 4.68 -10.03 -27.11
N GLN A 150 5.84 -9.93 -26.48
CA GLN A 150 7.13 -9.97 -27.18
C GLN A 150 7.33 -11.29 -27.95
N LYS A 151 7.09 -12.44 -27.30
CA LYS A 151 7.18 -13.75 -27.97
C LYS A 151 6.18 -13.88 -29.12
N ARG A 152 4.95 -13.39 -28.93
CA ARG A 152 3.96 -13.34 -30.02
C ARG A 152 4.47 -12.50 -31.18
N GLN A 153 5.06 -11.35 -30.92
CA GLN A 153 5.63 -10.49 -31.97
C GLN A 153 6.81 -11.16 -32.69
N GLU A 154 7.68 -11.86 -31.98
CA GLU A 154 8.78 -12.63 -32.59
C GLU A 154 8.24 -13.74 -33.51
N ILE A 155 7.23 -14.49 -33.06
CA ILE A 155 6.58 -15.52 -33.88
C ILE A 155 5.91 -14.90 -35.11
N LEU A 156 5.21 -13.78 -34.95
CA LEU A 156 4.58 -13.06 -36.06
C LEU A 156 5.63 -12.60 -37.08
N ASN A 157 6.73 -12.01 -36.62
CA ASN A 157 7.83 -11.57 -37.48
C ASN A 157 8.52 -12.75 -38.19
N TRP A 158 8.60 -13.92 -37.54
CA TRP A 158 9.14 -15.14 -38.15
C TRP A 158 8.22 -15.71 -39.24
N LEU A 159 6.92 -15.83 -38.96
CA LEU A 159 5.93 -16.33 -39.92
C LEU A 159 5.75 -15.38 -41.10
N PHE A 160 5.73 -14.07 -40.80
CA PHE A 160 5.47 -13.02 -41.76
C PHE A 160 6.42 -11.84 -41.53
N PRO A 161 7.57 -11.82 -42.21
CA PRO A 161 8.55 -10.73 -42.08
C PRO A 161 8.06 -9.38 -42.64
N LEU A 162 6.93 -9.37 -43.36
CA LEU A 162 6.35 -8.19 -43.98
C LEU A 162 5.45 -7.44 -42.99
N ASP A 163 5.66 -6.13 -42.87
CA ASP A 163 4.81 -5.25 -42.05
C ASP A 163 3.46 -5.02 -42.75
N TYR A 164 2.50 -5.91 -42.49
CA TYR A 164 1.15 -5.82 -43.03
C TYR A 164 0.41 -4.57 -42.55
N SER A 165 0.71 -4.06 -41.35
CA SER A 165 0.16 -2.80 -40.87
C SER A 165 0.59 -1.64 -41.77
N ALA A 166 1.88 -1.55 -42.09
CA ALA A 166 2.38 -0.53 -43.01
C ALA A 166 1.78 -0.69 -44.42
N GLN A 167 1.68 -1.91 -44.93
CA GLN A 167 1.03 -2.17 -46.22
C GLN A 167 -0.45 -1.78 -46.21
N GLN A 168 -1.19 -2.10 -45.15
CA GLN A 168 -2.61 -1.78 -45.05
C GLN A 168 -2.83 -0.27 -44.94
N SER A 169 -2.02 0.42 -44.14
CA SER A 169 -2.05 1.89 -44.05
C SER A 169 -1.72 2.56 -45.38
N ASP A 170 -0.71 2.09 -46.10
CA ASP A 170 -0.36 2.59 -47.43
C ASP A 170 -1.48 2.32 -48.44
N ASN A 171 -2.06 1.12 -48.44
CA ASN A 171 -3.21 0.78 -49.29
C ASN A 171 -4.44 1.65 -48.99
N ILE A 172 -4.74 1.92 -47.72
CA ILE A 172 -5.84 2.81 -47.31
C ILE A 172 -5.55 4.25 -47.72
N ALA A 173 -4.32 4.74 -47.51
CA ALA A 173 -3.92 6.10 -47.87
C ALA A 173 -4.01 6.34 -49.39
N ARG A 174 -3.81 5.30 -50.20
CA ARG A 174 -3.93 5.35 -51.66
C ARG A 174 -5.34 5.13 -52.18
N ARG A 175 -6.32 4.79 -51.32
CA ARG A 175 -7.71 4.58 -51.77
C ARG A 175 -8.30 5.89 -52.28
N GLN A 176 -8.98 5.78 -53.43
CA GLN A 176 -9.77 6.88 -53.95
C GLN A 176 -11.05 7.07 -53.11
N PRO A 177 -11.51 8.31 -52.90
CA PRO A 177 -12.80 8.58 -52.25
C PRO A 177 -13.93 7.76 -52.89
N GLY A 178 -14.81 7.18 -52.06
CA GLY A 178 -15.91 6.29 -52.50
C GLY A 178 -15.54 4.82 -52.72
N THR A 179 -14.25 4.46 -52.62
CA THR A 179 -13.83 3.05 -52.74
C THR A 179 -14.31 2.22 -51.54
N GLY A 180 -15.24 1.29 -51.79
CA GLY A 180 -15.81 0.40 -50.78
C GLY A 180 -17.21 0.81 -50.29
N GLU A 181 -17.71 1.99 -50.69
CA GLU A 181 -19.10 2.40 -50.40
C GLU A 181 -20.11 1.42 -51.00
N TRP A 182 -19.86 0.90 -52.22
CA TRP A 182 -20.74 -0.07 -52.88
C TRP A 182 -21.02 -1.34 -52.05
N LEU A 183 -20.06 -1.76 -51.23
CA LEU A 183 -20.20 -2.94 -50.37
C LEU A 183 -21.05 -2.61 -49.13
N LEU A 184 -20.79 -1.47 -48.52
CA LEU A 184 -21.55 -0.99 -47.36
C LEU A 184 -22.97 -0.54 -47.75
N ASP A 185 -23.17 -0.18 -49.01
CA ASP A 185 -24.45 0.20 -49.59
C ASP A 185 -25.31 -0.98 -50.03
N SER A 186 -24.79 -2.21 -49.95
CA SER A 186 -25.51 -3.43 -50.30
C SER A 186 -26.65 -3.73 -49.31
N PRO A 187 -27.74 -4.36 -49.78
CA PRO A 187 -28.89 -4.68 -48.93
C PRO A 187 -28.56 -5.63 -47.77
N GLU A 188 -27.47 -6.39 -47.86
CA GLU A 188 -26.98 -7.28 -46.79
C GLU A 188 -26.37 -6.50 -45.61
N PHE A 189 -25.85 -5.29 -45.83
CA PHE A 189 -25.19 -4.46 -44.81
C PHE A 189 -26.01 -3.23 -44.39
N LYS A 190 -27.10 -2.91 -45.11
CA LYS A 190 -28.08 -1.89 -44.74
C LYS A 190 -29.26 -2.53 -44.01
N SER A 191 -29.15 -2.67 -42.68
CA SER A 191 -30.27 -3.01 -41.79
C SER A 191 -30.96 -1.77 -41.23
#